data_AF-A0A8J5J828-F1
#
_entry.id   AF-A0A8J5J828-F1
#
_cell.length_a   1.000
_cell.length_b   1.000
_cell.length_c   1.000
_cell.angle_alpha   90.00
_cell.angle_beta   90.00
_cell.angle_gamma   90.00
#
_symmetry.space_group_name_H-M   'P 1'
#
loop_
_entity.id
_entity.type
_entity.pdbx_description
1 polymer ?
#
loop_
_entity_poly.entity_id
_entity_poly.type
_entity_poly.pdbx_seq_one_letter_code
_entity_poly.pdbx_strand_id
1 'polypeptide(L)'
;MRQSPSNSIQNLQENIPGLYTFLQRRFHSFRFGLVEICTNPSVARHLVPQHFILGDPPTTTTRRSGCYVPLPSGRSEIANMLLARLRTTAAVTRSFQTRGITNMLGAATTKTEKAAVEAAEAAQPQESGDIVLDGFAKRQFEDKTYSGTQIDFDRNEFVKKVNEVYEANNKQLVDGYAPFCKHLFIKNFTGARLNMVAITQANAHMLMSDYEARTEYELPVLGRWFPSHSVTPKVAEYLDIILYSREQIIKENEAVDVPADPSHGDAPWGIVSIKAQDVDHELPMKPITMMRNAVGKEQGGSGVPLDRDEYMKAVEYWRNHAVIKKM
;
A
#
# COMPACT_ATOMS: atom_id res chain seq x y z
N MET A 1 -14.73 -67.32 -23.16
CA MET A 1 -14.12 -67.91 -24.37
C MET A 1 -13.92 -66.78 -25.36
N ARG A 2 -12.73 -66.15 -25.38
CA ARG A 2 -11.69 -66.30 -26.43
C ARG A 2 -12.22 -66.18 -27.87
N GLN A 3 -12.00 -65.03 -28.50
CA GLN A 3 -11.10 -64.82 -29.67
C GLN A 3 -11.59 -63.68 -30.58
N SER A 4 -10.78 -62.63 -30.71
CA SER A 4 -10.43 -62.06 -32.03
C SER A 4 -9.32 -62.95 -32.63
N PRO A 5 -9.12 -63.06 -33.95
CA PRO A 5 -8.46 -61.98 -34.74
C PRO A 5 -8.68 -61.99 -36.29
N SER A 6 -8.32 -60.88 -36.97
CA SER A 6 -7.60 -60.82 -38.28
C SER A 6 -7.70 -59.37 -38.84
N ASN A 7 -6.62 -58.60 -39.03
CA ASN A 7 -5.58 -58.64 -40.09
C ASN A 7 -6.18 -58.67 -41.52
N SER A 8 -5.76 -57.91 -42.54
CA SER A 8 -4.73 -56.88 -42.72
C SER A 8 -4.71 -56.51 -44.23
N ILE A 9 -4.63 -55.21 -44.54
CA ILE A 9 -3.70 -54.60 -45.54
C ILE A 9 -3.87 -54.87 -47.06
N GLN A 10 -3.95 -53.75 -47.82
CA GLN A 10 -3.22 -53.37 -49.06
C GLN A 10 -4.00 -52.96 -50.35
N ASN A 11 -3.85 -51.64 -50.65
CA ASN A 11 -3.40 -51.00 -51.91
C ASN A 11 -4.28 -50.89 -53.18
N LEU A 12 -4.48 -49.64 -53.64
CA LEU A 12 -4.08 -49.02 -54.93
C LEU A 12 -4.94 -47.76 -55.19
N GLN A 13 -4.38 -46.55 -55.02
CA GLN A 13 -3.85 -45.64 -56.06
C GLN A 13 -4.93 -44.87 -56.85
N GLU A 14 -4.98 -43.53 -56.72
CA GLU A 14 -4.82 -42.54 -57.81
C GLU A 14 -5.00 -41.05 -57.36
N ASN A 15 -4.00 -40.21 -57.71
CA ASN A 15 -4.02 -38.79 -58.16
C ASN A 15 -4.43 -37.56 -57.28
N ILE A 16 -3.50 -37.10 -56.41
CA ILE A 16 -2.69 -35.82 -56.35
C ILE A 16 -3.17 -34.54 -57.13
N PRO A 17 -2.85 -33.23 -56.79
CA PRO A 17 -2.43 -32.51 -55.54
C PRO A 17 -3.07 -31.10 -55.27
N GLY A 18 -2.80 -30.52 -54.09
CA GLY A 18 -2.22 -29.16 -54.01
C GLY A 18 -2.73 -28.19 -52.95
N LEU A 19 -2.07 -28.12 -51.77
CA LEU A 19 -1.61 -26.89 -51.08
C LEU A 19 -1.12 -27.25 -49.67
N TYR A 20 0.18 -27.45 -49.45
CA TYR A 20 0.81 -27.32 -48.13
C TYR A 20 2.33 -27.31 -48.28
N THR A 21 2.94 -26.13 -48.34
CA THR A 21 4.27 -25.83 -47.75
C THR A 21 4.68 -24.39 -48.06
N PHE A 22 4.88 -23.57 -47.02
CA PHE A 22 5.87 -22.50 -47.09
C PHE A 22 6.43 -22.20 -45.69
N LEU A 23 7.44 -22.96 -45.30
CA LEU A 23 8.35 -22.64 -44.21
C LEU A 23 9.77 -22.95 -44.72
N GLN A 24 10.64 -21.95 -44.56
CA GLN A 24 12.11 -21.92 -44.68
C GLN A 24 12.74 -21.15 -45.87
N ARG A 25 13.66 -20.28 -45.44
CA ARG A 25 14.81 -19.63 -46.12
C ARG A 25 14.58 -18.23 -46.71
N ARG A 26 15.10 -17.22 -45.99
CA ARG A 26 16.30 -16.47 -46.43
C ARG A 26 16.95 -15.72 -45.26
N PHE A 27 18.04 -16.29 -44.75
CA PHE A 27 19.14 -15.53 -44.17
C PHE A 27 19.87 -14.82 -45.32
N HIS A 28 20.16 -13.51 -45.19
CA HIS A 28 21.39 -12.86 -45.64
C HIS A 28 21.46 -11.44 -45.04
N SER A 29 22.42 -11.28 -44.11
CA SER A 29 23.30 -10.12 -43.89
C SER A 29 22.77 -8.70 -44.20
N PHE A 30 22.64 -7.86 -43.17
CA PHE A 30 22.89 -6.43 -43.32
C PHE A 30 23.76 -5.90 -42.17
N ARG A 31 24.93 -5.41 -42.58
CA ARG A 31 25.97 -4.76 -41.78
C ARG A 31 25.56 -3.33 -41.40
N PHE A 32 26.16 -2.88 -40.30
CA PHE A 32 26.40 -1.51 -39.88
C PHE A 32 26.43 -0.45 -41.00
N GLY A 33 25.75 0.66 -40.76
CA GLY A 33 25.95 1.93 -41.46
C GLY A 33 25.79 3.09 -40.48
N LEU A 34 26.93 3.61 -40.00
CA LEU A 34 27.02 4.96 -39.46
C LEU A 34 26.50 5.96 -40.51
N VAL A 35 25.76 6.97 -40.08
CA VAL A 35 25.57 8.19 -40.88
C VAL A 35 26.18 9.33 -40.08
N GLU A 36 27.37 9.73 -40.48
CA GLU A 36 28.00 10.99 -40.10
C GLU A 36 28.29 11.80 -41.38
N ILE A 37 27.93 13.09 -41.29
CA ILE A 37 28.53 14.26 -41.93
C ILE A 37 28.27 14.46 -43.43
N CYS A 38 27.68 15.63 -43.76
CA CYS A 38 28.22 16.59 -44.74
C CYS A 38 27.57 17.97 -44.56
N THR A 39 28.25 18.82 -43.79
CA THR A 39 28.24 20.29 -43.90
C THR A 39 29.07 20.72 -45.11
N ASN A 40 28.62 21.68 -45.94
CA ASN A 40 29.42 22.85 -46.39
C ASN A 40 28.69 23.80 -47.38
N PRO A 41 29.23 25.01 -47.68
CA PRO A 41 28.48 26.29 -47.66
C PRO A 41 28.56 27.03 -49.01
N SER A 42 28.06 28.27 -49.11
CA SER A 42 28.63 29.39 -49.92
C SER A 42 27.74 30.66 -49.85
N VAL A 43 28.24 31.79 -49.27
CA VAL A 43 28.70 33.05 -49.95
C VAL A 43 27.53 34.04 -50.25
N ALA A 44 27.49 35.35 -49.96
CA ALA A 44 28.46 36.39 -49.55
C ALA A 44 27.74 37.66 -49.03
N ARG A 45 28.44 38.45 -48.17
CA ARG A 45 28.70 39.94 -48.17
C ARG A 45 27.53 40.89 -48.50
N HIS A 46 27.23 42.00 -47.80
CA HIS A 46 28.01 43.13 -47.25
C HIS A 46 26.98 44.10 -46.61
N LEU A 47 27.16 44.72 -45.43
CA LEU A 47 27.57 46.13 -45.24
C LEU A 47 27.46 46.50 -43.74
N VAL A 48 28.41 47.29 -43.24
CA VAL A 48 28.50 47.91 -41.89
C VAL A 48 28.50 49.44 -42.10
N PRO A 49 28.04 50.27 -41.13
CA PRO A 49 28.96 51.07 -40.27
C PRO A 49 28.49 51.12 -38.78
N GLN A 50 29.30 50.79 -37.76
CA GLN A 50 30.35 51.57 -37.05
C GLN A 50 29.89 52.73 -36.13
N HIS A 51 30.09 52.55 -34.80
CA HIS A 51 30.73 53.46 -33.81
C HIS A 51 30.89 52.68 -32.46
N PHE A 52 32.08 52.21 -32.05
CA PHE A 52 33.06 52.78 -31.08
C PHE A 52 32.44 53.20 -29.71
N ILE A 53 32.87 52.77 -28.51
CA ILE A 53 34.23 52.67 -27.91
C ILE A 53 34.37 51.51 -26.87
N LEU A 54 35.63 51.07 -26.74
CA LEU A 54 36.33 50.02 -25.98
C LEU A 54 36.25 50.03 -24.43
N GLY A 55 36.52 48.84 -23.86
CA GLY A 55 37.10 48.66 -22.52
C GLY A 55 37.31 47.17 -22.18
N ASP A 56 38.49 46.63 -22.45
CA ASP A 56 38.93 45.27 -22.10
C ASP A 56 39.96 45.29 -20.93
N PRO A 57 40.30 44.14 -20.29
CA PRO A 57 40.44 43.98 -18.84
C PRO A 57 41.89 43.90 -18.34
N PRO A 58 42.15 43.72 -17.03
CA PRO A 58 43.43 43.23 -16.55
C PRO A 58 43.38 41.75 -16.14
N THR A 59 44.35 41.02 -16.70
CA THR A 59 44.89 39.73 -16.27
C THR A 59 45.61 39.85 -14.92
N THR A 60 45.46 38.86 -14.04
CA THR A 60 46.58 38.44 -13.18
C THR A 60 46.45 37.00 -12.71
N THR A 61 47.53 36.26 -12.95
CA THR A 61 47.81 34.88 -12.54
C THR A 61 48.20 34.83 -11.06
N THR A 62 47.71 33.86 -10.27
CA THR A 62 48.51 33.27 -9.17
C THR A 62 48.03 31.88 -8.70
N ARG A 63 48.97 30.94 -8.81
CA ARG A 63 49.28 29.75 -7.99
C ARG A 63 48.21 28.97 -7.21
N ARG A 64 48.24 27.65 -7.52
CA ARG A 64 47.91 26.48 -6.69
C ARG A 64 48.22 26.64 -5.20
N SER A 65 47.25 26.27 -4.36
CA SER A 65 47.47 25.59 -3.08
C SER A 65 46.34 24.58 -2.89
N GLY A 66 46.70 23.30 -2.77
CA GLY A 66 45.78 22.23 -2.45
C GLY A 66 45.56 22.19 -0.94
N CYS A 67 44.31 22.25 -0.52
CA CYS A 67 43.90 21.93 0.85
C CYS A 67 43.24 20.55 0.85
N TYR A 68 43.94 19.63 1.50
CA TYR A 68 43.52 18.28 1.82
C TYR A 68 42.46 18.33 2.93
N VAL A 69 41.28 17.77 2.69
CA VAL A 69 40.23 17.59 3.71
C VAL A 69 40.24 16.11 4.09
N PRO A 70 40.51 15.73 5.35
CA PRO A 70 40.50 14.33 5.74
C PRO A 70 39.05 13.83 5.91
N LEU A 71 38.74 12.70 5.26
CA LEU A 71 37.56 11.88 5.52
C LEU A 71 37.71 11.17 6.87
N PRO A 72 36.68 11.16 7.75
CA PRO A 72 36.72 10.31 8.93
C PRO A 72 36.45 8.85 8.56
N SER A 73 37.43 8.00 8.86
CA SER A 73 37.32 6.54 8.86
C SER A 73 36.53 6.06 10.08
N GLY A 74 35.25 5.76 9.92
CA GLY A 74 34.42 5.12 10.95
C GLY A 74 34.22 3.64 10.66
N ARG A 75 35.05 2.77 11.24
CA ARG A 75 34.81 1.33 11.34
C ARG A 75 34.09 1.03 12.66
N SER A 76 32.90 0.44 12.54
CA SER A 76 32.40 -0.68 13.37
C SER A 76 32.50 -0.57 14.90
N GLU A 77 31.53 0.08 15.54
CA GLU A 77 31.16 -0.19 16.94
C GLU A 77 30.00 -1.21 16.99
N ILE A 78 30.29 -2.49 16.74
CA ILE A 78 29.44 -3.62 17.17
C ILE A 78 30.36 -4.79 17.52
N ALA A 79 30.81 -4.87 18.77
CA ALA A 79 31.24 -6.11 19.44
C ALA A 79 31.84 -5.76 20.80
N ASN A 80 31.02 -5.67 21.84
CA ASN A 80 31.44 -5.85 23.25
C ASN A 80 30.21 -5.87 24.15
N MET A 81 29.55 -7.03 24.29
CA MET A 81 28.83 -7.44 25.51
C MET A 81 28.21 -8.83 25.31
N LEU A 82 29.04 -9.87 25.35
CA LEU A 82 28.59 -11.24 25.62
C LEU A 82 29.81 -12.03 26.09
N LEU A 83 29.68 -12.66 27.25
CA LEU A 83 30.65 -13.48 27.99
C LEU A 83 31.38 -12.79 29.15
N ALA A 84 30.67 -12.61 30.26
CA ALA A 84 31.26 -12.84 31.58
C ALA A 84 30.18 -13.16 32.62
N ARG A 85 30.39 -14.28 33.31
CA ARG A 85 29.84 -14.69 34.63
C ARG A 85 28.86 -15.87 34.61
N LEU A 86 29.45 -17.05 34.51
CA LEU A 86 28.94 -18.27 35.15
C LEU A 86 29.95 -18.71 36.21
N ARG A 87 29.42 -19.18 37.36
CA ARG A 87 30.05 -19.87 38.51
C ARG A 87 30.49 -18.98 39.69
N THR A 88 29.66 -18.98 40.74
CA THR A 88 30.09 -19.41 42.08
C THR A 88 28.88 -19.91 42.87
N THR A 89 29.00 -21.10 43.46
CA THR A 89 28.05 -21.75 44.36
C THR A 89 28.43 -21.51 45.84
N ALA A 90 27.41 -21.65 46.70
CA ALA A 90 27.43 -22.02 48.13
C ALA A 90 27.28 -20.92 49.21
N ALA A 91 26.05 -20.89 49.74
CA ALA A 91 25.64 -21.06 51.14
C ALA A 91 26.07 -20.06 52.23
N VAL A 92 25.08 -19.39 52.85
CA VAL A 92 24.90 -19.31 54.32
C VAL A 92 23.39 -19.20 54.66
N THR A 93 23.05 -19.85 55.77
CA THR A 93 21.77 -20.27 56.37
C THR A 93 20.88 -19.22 57.05
N ARG A 94 19.56 -19.53 57.04
CA ARG A 94 18.48 -19.32 58.05
C ARG A 94 18.36 -17.97 58.79
N SER A 95 17.22 -17.30 58.57
CA SER A 95 16.36 -16.85 59.68
C SER A 95 14.86 -16.80 59.30
N PHE A 96 14.08 -17.52 60.09
CA PHE A 96 12.67 -17.35 60.52
C PHE A 96 11.61 -16.68 59.63
N GLN A 97 10.65 -17.53 59.21
CA GLN A 97 9.19 -17.46 59.42
C GLN A 97 8.36 -16.20 59.10
N THR A 98 7.19 -16.51 58.52
CA THR A 98 5.92 -15.75 58.46
C THR A 98 5.84 -14.53 57.54
N ARG A 99 5.50 -14.79 56.27
CA ARG A 99 4.62 -13.94 55.42
C ARG A 99 4.25 -14.70 54.14
N GLY A 100 3.71 -15.92 54.32
CA GLY A 100 2.94 -16.58 53.27
C GLY A 100 1.47 -16.23 53.45
N ILE A 101 0.73 -16.18 52.34
CA ILE A 101 -0.74 -16.03 52.26
C ILE A 101 -1.31 -14.59 52.33
N THR A 102 -0.71 -13.61 51.64
CA THR A 102 -1.46 -12.36 51.31
C THR A 102 -1.30 -11.84 49.88
N ASN A 103 -0.39 -12.40 49.08
CA ASN A 103 -0.17 -11.94 47.69
C ASN A 103 -0.67 -12.89 46.58
N MET A 104 -1.31 -14.01 46.90
CA MET A 104 -1.94 -14.87 45.88
C MET A 104 -3.45 -14.62 45.70
N LEU A 105 -4.11 -13.97 46.66
CA LEU A 105 -5.54 -13.65 46.55
C LEU A 105 -5.79 -12.42 45.66
N GLY A 106 -4.94 -11.39 45.70
CA GLY A 106 -5.12 -10.18 44.87
C GLY A 106 -4.76 -10.33 43.38
N ALA A 107 -3.88 -11.29 43.05
CA ALA A 107 -3.50 -11.58 41.65
C ALA A 107 -4.49 -12.54 40.96
N ALA A 108 -5.15 -13.40 41.73
CA ALA A 108 -6.21 -14.27 41.23
C ALA A 108 -7.51 -13.49 40.99
N THR A 109 -7.88 -12.55 41.87
CA THR A 109 -9.08 -11.72 41.68
C THR A 109 -8.96 -10.81 40.46
N THR A 110 -7.83 -10.12 40.26
CA THR A 110 -7.63 -9.25 39.09
C THR A 110 -7.59 -9.98 37.76
N LYS A 111 -7.04 -11.21 37.73
CA LYS A 111 -7.02 -12.04 36.52
C LYS A 111 -8.40 -12.63 36.20
N THR A 112 -9.20 -12.92 37.23
CA THR A 112 -10.57 -13.42 37.10
C THR A 112 -11.54 -12.31 36.77
N GLU A 113 -11.36 -11.10 37.31
CA GLU A 113 -12.10 -9.90 36.96
C GLU A 113 -11.78 -9.44 35.54
N LYS A 114 -10.52 -9.45 35.10
CA LYS A 114 -10.18 -9.11 33.71
C LYS A 114 -10.74 -10.14 32.72
N ALA A 115 -10.65 -11.43 33.03
CA ALA A 115 -11.26 -12.49 32.22
C ALA A 115 -12.80 -12.44 32.26
N ALA A 116 -13.40 -12.03 33.37
CA ALA A 116 -14.86 -11.86 33.50
C ALA A 116 -15.35 -10.59 32.81
N VAL A 117 -14.54 -9.52 32.75
CA VAL A 117 -14.83 -8.31 31.96
C VAL A 117 -14.67 -8.61 30.47
N GLU A 118 -13.60 -9.30 30.05
CA GLU A 118 -13.43 -9.76 28.65
C GLU A 118 -14.53 -10.75 28.23
N ALA A 119 -14.96 -11.65 29.13
CA ALA A 119 -16.07 -12.57 28.88
C ALA A 119 -17.45 -11.89 28.94
N ALA A 120 -17.62 -10.85 29.76
CA ALA A 120 -18.85 -10.06 29.82
C ALA A 120 -18.98 -9.09 28.64
N GLU A 121 -17.86 -8.58 28.13
CA GLU A 121 -17.79 -7.80 26.89
C GLU A 121 -18.11 -8.68 25.67
N ALA A 122 -17.75 -9.97 25.71
CA ALA A 122 -18.14 -10.98 24.73
C ALA A 122 -19.60 -11.49 24.87
N ALA A 123 -20.29 -11.17 25.98
CA ALA A 123 -21.62 -11.70 26.32
C ALA A 123 -22.75 -10.66 26.31
N GLN A 124 -22.46 -9.39 25.99
CA GLN A 124 -23.50 -8.43 25.65
C GLN A 124 -24.11 -8.87 24.30
N PRO A 125 -25.44 -9.06 24.19
CA PRO A 125 -26.07 -9.25 22.89
C PRO A 125 -25.89 -7.96 22.10
N GLN A 126 -24.86 -7.93 21.26
CA GLN A 126 -24.66 -6.86 20.31
C GLN A 126 -25.88 -6.92 19.37
N GLU A 127 -26.72 -5.88 19.38
CA GLU A 127 -27.82 -5.80 18.40
C GLU A 127 -27.22 -5.99 17.01
N SER A 128 -27.61 -7.07 16.35
CA SER A 128 -27.05 -7.48 15.07
C SER A 128 -27.57 -6.56 13.98
N GLY A 129 -26.84 -5.46 13.73
CA GLY A 129 -27.07 -4.63 12.55
C GLY A 129 -26.66 -5.36 11.26
N ASP A 130 -27.13 -4.85 10.12
CA ASP A 130 -26.79 -5.39 8.79
C ASP A 130 -25.30 -5.17 8.44
N ILE A 131 -24.64 -4.24 9.12
CA ILE A 131 -23.23 -3.90 8.93
C ILE A 131 -22.44 -4.25 10.20
N VAL A 132 -21.39 -5.05 10.05
CA VAL A 132 -20.45 -5.43 11.12
C VAL A 132 -19.03 -4.92 10.85
N LEU A 133 -18.15 -4.91 11.86
CA LEU A 133 -16.74 -4.55 11.68
C LEU A 133 -15.90 -5.78 11.37
N ASP A 134 -15.35 -5.85 10.16
CA ASP A 134 -14.46 -6.95 9.77
C ASP A 134 -13.13 -6.89 10.53
N GLY A 135 -12.53 -8.07 10.77
CA GLY A 135 -11.23 -8.23 11.43
C GLY A 135 -10.12 -7.36 10.81
N PHE A 136 -10.13 -7.19 9.49
CA PHE A 136 -9.16 -6.38 8.76
C PHE A 136 -9.27 -4.88 9.08
N ALA A 137 -10.46 -4.37 9.38
CA ALA A 137 -10.67 -2.97 9.71
C ALA A 137 -10.33 -2.65 11.18
N LYS A 138 -10.23 -3.66 12.07
CA LYS A 138 -9.88 -3.49 13.49
C LYS A 138 -8.54 -2.75 13.70
N ARG A 139 -7.58 -2.94 12.78
CA ARG A 139 -6.30 -2.22 12.78
C ARG A 139 -6.44 -0.69 12.72
N GLN A 140 -7.54 -0.17 12.14
CA GLN A 140 -7.78 1.28 12.08
C GLN A 140 -8.09 1.90 13.44
N PHE A 141 -8.47 1.08 14.43
CA PHE A 141 -8.75 1.48 15.81
C PHE A 141 -7.56 1.17 16.73
N GLU A 142 -6.94 0.01 16.51
CA GLU A 142 -5.98 -0.60 17.44
C GLU A 142 -4.51 -0.32 17.08
N ASP A 143 -4.18 -0.31 15.78
CA ASP A 143 -2.80 -0.20 15.32
C ASP A 143 -2.41 1.29 15.15
N LYS A 144 -1.66 1.81 16.12
CA LYS A 144 -1.14 3.19 16.09
C LYS A 144 -0.05 3.42 15.02
N THR A 145 0.42 2.36 14.37
CA THR A 145 1.34 2.41 13.22
C THR A 145 0.61 2.38 11.88
N TYR A 146 -0.70 2.16 11.88
CA TYR A 146 -1.51 2.17 10.67
C TYR A 146 -1.35 3.49 9.91
N SER A 147 -0.95 3.41 8.65
CA SER A 147 -0.61 4.57 7.82
C SER A 147 -1.82 5.24 7.16
N GLY A 148 -2.99 4.60 7.23
CA GLY A 148 -4.24 5.16 6.73
C GLY A 148 -5.01 5.95 7.79
N THR A 149 -6.33 6.03 7.64
CA THR A 149 -7.22 6.67 8.60
C THR A 149 -7.19 5.93 9.94
N GLN A 150 -6.73 6.62 10.99
CA GLN A 150 -6.84 6.13 12.36
C GLN A 150 -8.12 6.66 13.00
N ILE A 151 -8.86 5.78 13.66
CA ILE A 151 -10.12 6.08 14.32
C ILE A 151 -9.91 5.96 15.83
N ASP A 152 -9.99 7.10 16.53
CA ASP A 152 -9.97 7.15 17.99
C ASP A 152 -11.41 7.22 18.50
N PHE A 153 -12.11 6.07 18.42
CA PHE A 153 -13.53 5.95 18.74
C PHE A 153 -13.83 4.53 19.22
N ASP A 154 -14.85 4.36 20.07
CA ASP A 154 -15.26 3.01 20.49
C ASP A 154 -15.79 2.21 19.30
N ARG A 155 -15.34 0.96 19.14
CA ARG A 155 -15.68 0.12 17.97
C ARG A 155 -17.17 -0.19 17.92
N ASN A 156 -17.78 -0.49 19.06
CA ASN A 156 -19.19 -0.87 19.13
C ASN A 156 -20.09 0.34 18.89
N GLU A 157 -19.76 1.50 19.47
CA GLU A 157 -20.43 2.76 19.20
C GLU A 157 -20.27 3.20 17.74
N PHE A 158 -19.08 2.98 17.14
CA PHE A 158 -18.84 3.26 15.72
C PHE A 158 -19.78 2.45 14.83
N VAL A 159 -19.81 1.13 14.99
CA VAL A 159 -20.66 0.23 14.20
C VAL A 159 -22.13 0.55 14.41
N LYS A 160 -22.54 0.86 15.64
CA LYS A 160 -23.90 1.29 15.95
C LYS A 160 -24.29 2.55 15.15
N LYS A 161 -23.47 3.60 15.18
CA LYS A 161 -23.72 4.85 14.42
C LYS A 161 -23.74 4.62 12.91
N VAL A 162 -22.87 3.75 12.40
CA VAL A 162 -22.88 3.36 10.97
C VAL A 162 -24.22 2.71 10.60
N ASN A 163 -24.72 1.77 11.41
CA ASN A 163 -26.01 1.13 11.17
C ASN A 163 -27.18 2.11 11.30
N GLU A 164 -27.16 3.02 12.29
CA GLU A 164 -28.19 4.08 12.42
C GLU A 164 -28.29 4.94 11.15
N VAL A 165 -27.14 5.33 10.57
CA VAL A 165 -27.12 6.09 9.32
C VAL A 165 -27.55 5.25 8.12
N TYR A 166 -27.13 3.98 8.05
CA TYR A 166 -27.53 3.06 7.00
C TYR A 166 -29.05 2.84 6.97
N GLU A 167 -29.67 2.63 8.13
CA GLU A 167 -31.12 2.50 8.28
C GLU A 167 -31.84 3.82 7.93
N ALA A 168 -31.35 4.95 8.43
CA ALA A 168 -31.91 6.27 8.12
C ALA A 168 -31.82 6.62 6.62
N ASN A 169 -30.83 6.06 5.90
CA ASN A 169 -30.66 6.20 4.47
C ASN A 169 -31.44 5.15 3.66
N ASN A 170 -32.45 4.50 4.25
CA ASN A 170 -33.24 3.43 3.62
C ASN A 170 -32.37 2.30 3.04
N LYS A 171 -31.26 1.97 3.72
CA LYS A 171 -30.30 0.93 3.31
C LYS A 171 -29.65 1.16 1.94
N GLN A 172 -29.61 2.39 1.46
CA GLN A 172 -28.97 2.71 0.19
C GLN A 172 -27.45 2.72 0.32
N LEU A 173 -26.78 2.08 -0.64
CA LEU A 173 -25.34 1.99 -0.77
C LEU A 173 -24.92 2.40 -2.18
N VAL A 174 -23.72 2.98 -2.29
CA VAL A 174 -23.10 3.29 -3.58
C VAL A 174 -22.27 2.09 -4.03
N ASP A 175 -22.35 1.77 -5.32
CA ASP A 175 -21.55 0.69 -5.91
C ASP A 175 -20.06 1.04 -5.89
N GLY A 176 -19.23 0.11 -5.41
CA GLY A 176 -17.78 0.20 -5.55
C GLY A 176 -17.29 -0.46 -6.84
N TYR A 177 -15.99 -0.73 -6.89
CA TYR A 177 -15.32 -1.27 -8.08
C TYR A 177 -15.77 -2.68 -8.51
N ALA A 178 -16.49 -3.40 -7.65
CA ALA A 178 -16.96 -4.77 -7.89
C ALA A 178 -18.34 -5.00 -7.23
N PRO A 179 -19.15 -5.97 -7.68
CA PRO A 179 -20.49 -6.20 -7.13
C PRO A 179 -20.55 -6.45 -5.61
N PHE A 180 -19.49 -7.03 -5.05
CA PHE A 180 -19.36 -7.31 -3.61
C PHE A 180 -18.86 -6.10 -2.80
N CYS A 181 -18.42 -5.02 -3.44
CA CYS A 181 -17.86 -3.84 -2.80
C CYS A 181 -18.89 -2.71 -2.84
N LYS A 182 -19.19 -2.12 -1.68
CA LYS A 182 -20.13 -1.02 -1.53
C LYS A 182 -19.53 0.09 -0.68
N HIS A 183 -20.07 1.29 -0.84
CA HIS A 183 -19.68 2.46 -0.07
C HIS A 183 -20.90 3.06 0.63
N LEU A 184 -20.69 3.49 1.87
CA LEU A 184 -21.61 4.35 2.61
C LEU A 184 -20.84 5.61 3.05
N PHE A 185 -21.24 6.76 2.53
CA PHE A 185 -20.62 8.04 2.87
C PHE A 185 -21.39 8.72 4.00
N ILE A 186 -20.73 8.94 5.13
CA ILE A 186 -21.37 9.49 6.34
C ILE A 186 -20.61 10.69 6.85
N LYS A 187 -21.29 11.63 7.52
CA LYS A 187 -20.60 12.76 8.19
C LYS A 187 -19.66 12.21 9.27
N ASN A 188 -18.47 12.78 9.33
CA ASN A 188 -17.44 12.34 10.27
C ASN A 188 -17.81 12.72 11.71
N PHE A 189 -18.22 11.72 12.49
CA PHE A 189 -18.55 11.85 13.90
C PHE A 189 -17.41 11.45 14.85
N THR A 190 -16.25 11.04 14.33
CA THR A 190 -15.13 10.51 15.12
C THR A 190 -14.01 11.53 15.34
N GLY A 191 -14.03 12.65 14.60
CA GLY A 191 -12.92 13.60 14.58
C GLY A 191 -11.70 13.09 13.79
N ALA A 192 -11.85 12.00 13.02
CA ALA A 192 -10.78 11.48 12.17
C ALA A 192 -10.26 12.57 11.22
N ARG A 193 -8.94 12.64 11.09
CA ARG A 193 -8.28 13.63 10.23
C ARG A 193 -8.01 13.04 8.86
N LEU A 194 -7.89 13.92 7.87
CA LEU A 194 -7.45 13.53 6.54
C LEU A 194 -6.08 12.83 6.62
N ASN A 195 -5.91 11.77 5.83
CA ASN A 195 -4.62 11.11 5.64
C ASN A 195 -3.83 11.69 4.46
N MET A 196 -4.29 12.81 3.91
CA MET A 196 -3.70 13.49 2.77
C MET A 196 -3.92 14.99 2.85
N VAL A 197 -3.05 15.74 2.20
CA VAL A 197 -3.13 17.20 2.12
C VAL A 197 -2.89 17.66 0.68
N ALA A 198 -3.47 18.81 0.35
CA ALA A 198 -3.20 19.50 -0.91
C ALA A 198 -1.72 19.92 -0.97
N ILE A 199 -1.12 19.72 -2.13
CA ILE A 199 0.20 20.23 -2.48
C ILE A 199 0.01 21.69 -2.92
N THR A 200 0.73 22.59 -2.26
CA THR A 200 0.71 24.03 -2.50
C THR A 200 2.14 24.52 -2.71
N GLN A 201 2.30 25.72 -3.27
CA GLN A 201 3.63 26.32 -3.42
C GLN A 201 4.36 26.44 -2.07
N ALA A 202 3.62 26.66 -0.98
CA ALA A 202 4.17 26.83 0.36
C ALA A 202 4.68 25.52 0.97
N ASN A 203 4.10 24.36 0.63
CA ASN A 203 4.48 23.08 1.24
C ASN A 203 5.21 22.13 0.29
N ALA A 204 5.21 22.34 -1.04
CA ALA A 204 5.75 21.38 -2.01
C ALA A 204 7.20 20.92 -1.72
N HIS A 205 8.03 21.80 -1.15
CA HIS A 205 9.41 21.51 -0.77
C HIS A 205 9.56 20.54 0.42
N MET A 206 8.47 20.24 1.14
CA MET A 206 8.41 19.30 2.25
C MET A 206 8.07 17.87 1.81
N LEU A 207 7.74 17.66 0.52
CA LEU A 207 7.48 16.33 -0.01
C LEU A 207 8.74 15.48 0.05
N MET A 208 8.56 14.25 0.51
CA MET A 208 9.55 13.18 0.39
C MET A 208 9.10 12.17 -0.66
N SER A 209 10.05 11.40 -1.17
CA SER A 209 9.79 10.30 -2.10
C SER A 209 10.82 9.21 -1.91
N ASP A 210 10.40 7.96 -2.09
CA ASP A 210 11.26 6.78 -2.10
C ASP A 210 10.56 5.63 -2.83
N TYR A 211 11.26 4.53 -3.04
CA TYR A 211 10.69 3.28 -3.51
C TYR A 211 10.19 2.45 -2.33
N GLU A 212 8.88 2.22 -2.27
CA GLU A 212 8.22 1.55 -1.15
C GLU A 212 7.37 0.38 -1.63
N ALA A 213 7.42 -0.73 -0.90
CA ALA A 213 6.53 -1.87 -1.05
C ALA A 213 5.55 -1.91 0.15
N ARG A 214 4.31 -2.36 -0.08
CA ARG A 214 3.32 -2.50 1.02
C ARG A 214 3.56 -3.77 1.84
N THR A 215 4.14 -4.78 1.19
CA THR A 215 4.50 -6.08 1.74
C THR A 215 5.82 -6.51 1.12
N GLU A 216 6.49 -7.51 1.71
CA GLU A 216 7.80 -7.98 1.25
C GLU A 216 7.82 -8.63 -0.14
N TYR A 217 6.67 -9.15 -0.58
CA TYR A 217 6.53 -9.84 -1.87
C TYR A 217 6.10 -8.90 -3.01
N GLU A 218 5.70 -7.66 -2.71
CA GLU A 218 5.35 -6.67 -3.72
C GLU A 218 6.59 -5.94 -4.24
N LEU A 219 6.62 -5.64 -5.55
CA LEU A 219 7.64 -4.75 -6.10
C LEU A 219 7.53 -3.36 -5.45
N PRO A 220 8.66 -2.77 -5.02
CA PRO A 220 8.66 -1.42 -4.51
C PRO A 220 8.40 -0.43 -5.64
N VAL A 221 7.57 0.56 -5.37
CA VAL A 221 7.15 1.58 -6.34
C VAL A 221 7.45 2.97 -5.82
N LEU A 222 7.67 3.91 -6.74
CA LEU A 222 7.91 5.30 -6.35
C LEU A 222 6.68 5.87 -5.63
N GLY A 223 6.86 6.15 -4.34
CA GLY A 223 5.92 6.85 -3.48
C GLY A 223 6.31 8.32 -3.30
N ARG A 224 5.33 9.16 -2.96
CA ARG A 224 5.58 10.51 -2.45
C ARG A 224 4.60 10.84 -1.33
N TRP A 225 5.07 11.55 -0.31
CA TRP A 225 4.29 11.86 0.89
C TRP A 225 4.80 13.11 1.60
N PHE A 226 3.99 13.65 2.48
CA PHE A 226 4.42 14.58 3.51
C PHE A 226 4.77 13.82 4.79
N PRO A 227 5.94 14.07 5.42
CA PRO A 227 6.21 13.60 6.77
C PRO A 227 5.16 14.14 7.75
N SER A 228 4.66 13.33 8.68
CA SER A 228 3.58 13.73 9.59
C SER A 228 3.91 14.94 10.47
N HIS A 229 5.18 15.21 10.73
CA HIS A 229 5.61 16.40 11.48
C HIS A 229 5.71 17.67 10.62
N SER A 230 5.61 17.56 9.28
CA SER A 230 5.75 18.70 8.36
C SER A 230 4.41 19.37 8.02
N VAL A 231 3.30 18.67 8.21
CA VAL A 231 1.95 19.15 7.86
C VAL A 231 0.95 18.75 8.94
N THR A 232 -0.07 19.59 9.15
CA THR A 232 -1.19 19.27 10.05
C THR A 232 -2.46 19.04 9.23
N PRO A 233 -2.99 17.80 9.15
CA PRO A 233 -4.24 17.55 8.45
C PRO A 233 -5.41 18.12 9.25
N LYS A 234 -6.40 18.67 8.56
CA LYS A 234 -7.68 19.04 9.17
C LYS A 234 -8.52 17.81 9.49
N VAL A 235 -9.52 17.99 10.34
CA VAL A 235 -10.58 17.01 10.55
C VAL A 235 -11.36 16.86 9.24
N ALA A 236 -11.56 15.62 8.81
CA ALA A 236 -12.29 15.31 7.58
C ALA A 236 -13.78 15.60 7.76
N GLU A 237 -14.47 15.96 6.69
CA GLU A 237 -15.93 16.20 6.75
C GLU A 237 -16.75 14.90 6.71
N TYR A 238 -16.25 13.89 6.01
CA TYR A 238 -16.92 12.61 5.78
C TYR A 238 -16.03 11.41 6.10
N LEU A 239 -16.68 10.27 6.31
CA LEU A 239 -16.09 8.94 6.30
C LEU A 239 -16.69 8.17 5.12
N ASP A 240 -15.84 7.66 4.23
CA ASP A 240 -16.18 6.62 3.27
C ASP A 240 -16.04 5.26 3.97
N ILE A 241 -17.18 4.62 4.26
CA ILE A 241 -17.27 3.29 4.85
C ILE A 241 -17.30 2.28 3.72
N ILE A 242 -16.21 1.53 3.56
CA ILE A 242 -16.06 0.53 2.51
C ILE A 242 -16.51 -0.82 3.06
N LEU A 243 -17.51 -1.37 2.41
CA LEU A 243 -18.21 -2.59 2.78
C LEU A 243 -17.92 -3.69 1.77
N TYR A 244 -17.57 -4.87 2.26
CA TYR A 244 -17.59 -6.10 1.45
C TYR A 244 -18.77 -6.97 1.84
N SER A 245 -19.29 -7.72 0.88
CA SER A 245 -20.31 -8.72 1.16
C SER A 245 -19.75 -9.83 2.05
N ARG A 246 -20.60 -10.41 2.89
CA ARG A 246 -20.25 -11.55 3.75
C ARG A 246 -19.57 -12.68 2.98
N GLU A 247 -20.10 -13.03 1.80
CA GLU A 247 -19.56 -14.10 0.97
C GLU A 247 -18.15 -13.79 0.46
N GLN A 248 -17.86 -12.53 0.16
CA GLN A 248 -16.52 -12.13 -0.27
C GLN A 248 -15.54 -12.19 0.90
N ILE A 249 -15.93 -11.72 2.08
CA ILE A 249 -15.09 -11.79 3.29
C ILE A 249 -14.74 -13.24 3.62
N ILE A 250 -15.72 -14.15 3.56
CA ILE A 250 -15.48 -15.59 3.79
C ILE A 250 -14.45 -16.13 2.79
N LYS A 251 -14.59 -15.82 1.49
CA LYS A 251 -13.65 -16.27 0.46
C LYS A 251 -12.23 -15.73 0.66
N GLU A 252 -12.09 -14.47 1.06
CA GLU A 252 -10.77 -13.89 1.32
C GLU A 252 -10.11 -14.49 2.55
N ASN A 253 -10.88 -14.71 3.62
CA ASN A 253 -10.40 -15.36 4.84
C ASN A 253 -9.95 -16.80 4.59
N GLU A 254 -10.73 -17.59 3.83
CA GLU A 254 -10.37 -18.96 3.42
C GLU A 254 -9.07 -19.00 2.61
N ALA A 255 -8.81 -18.00 1.76
CA ALA A 255 -7.61 -17.94 0.92
C ALA A 255 -6.31 -17.70 1.71
N VAL A 256 -6.41 -17.19 2.94
CA VAL A 256 -5.26 -16.88 3.82
C VAL A 256 -5.32 -17.66 5.14
N ASP A 257 -6.09 -18.75 5.19
CA ASP A 257 -6.26 -19.63 6.36
C ASP A 257 -6.72 -18.90 7.64
N VAL A 258 -7.54 -17.85 7.48
CA VAL A 258 -8.19 -17.13 8.59
C VAL A 258 -9.60 -17.71 8.79
N PRO A 259 -10.00 -18.13 10.00
CA PRO A 259 -11.35 -18.63 10.25
C PRO A 259 -12.38 -17.50 10.17
N ALA A 260 -13.61 -17.83 9.77
CA ALA A 260 -14.72 -16.87 9.76
C ALA A 260 -14.96 -16.29 11.17
N ASP A 261 -15.14 -14.97 11.27
CA ASP A 261 -15.45 -14.29 12.52
C ASP A 261 -16.91 -14.60 12.93
N PRO A 262 -17.16 -15.31 14.05
CA PRO A 262 -18.50 -15.66 14.47
C PRO A 262 -19.38 -14.42 14.74
N SER A 263 -18.78 -13.27 15.05
CA SER A 263 -19.51 -12.02 15.28
C SER A 263 -20.19 -11.47 14.04
N HIS A 264 -19.82 -11.94 12.84
CA HIS A 264 -20.49 -11.53 11.61
C HIS A 264 -21.91 -12.09 11.48
N GLY A 265 -22.23 -13.21 12.14
CA GLY A 265 -23.54 -13.84 12.08
C GLY A 265 -24.09 -13.93 10.65
N ASP A 266 -25.30 -13.38 10.46
CA ASP A 266 -26.01 -13.27 9.18
C ASP A 266 -25.94 -11.87 8.56
N ALA A 267 -25.09 -10.97 9.09
CA ALA A 267 -24.96 -9.62 8.58
C ALA A 267 -24.47 -9.64 7.12
N PRO A 268 -25.18 -8.99 6.17
CA PRO A 268 -24.82 -9.02 4.75
C PRO A 268 -23.51 -8.30 4.44
N TRP A 269 -23.09 -7.34 5.28
CA TRP A 269 -21.95 -6.45 5.00
C TRP A 269 -20.95 -6.38 6.15
N GLY A 270 -19.66 -6.44 5.82
CA GLY A 270 -18.57 -6.14 6.75
C GLY A 270 -17.78 -4.90 6.33
N ILE A 271 -17.52 -4.00 7.28
CA ILE A 271 -16.65 -2.84 7.11
C ILE A 271 -15.22 -3.35 6.99
N VAL A 272 -14.64 -3.26 5.78
CA VAL A 272 -13.25 -3.67 5.51
C VAL A 272 -12.28 -2.49 5.53
N SER A 273 -12.77 -1.26 5.33
CA SER A 273 -11.94 -0.07 5.46
C SER A 273 -12.78 1.19 5.71
N ILE A 274 -12.17 2.16 6.40
CA ILE A 274 -12.74 3.48 6.68
C ILE A 274 -11.78 4.53 6.13
N LYS A 275 -12.25 5.43 5.26
CA LYS A 275 -11.45 6.56 4.76
C LYS A 275 -12.00 7.89 5.24
N ALA A 276 -11.20 8.65 5.97
CA ALA A 276 -11.51 10.04 6.29
C ALA A 276 -11.21 10.93 5.09
N GLN A 277 -12.23 11.63 4.59
CA GLN A 277 -12.16 12.47 3.39
C GLN A 277 -13.10 13.66 3.46
N ASP A 278 -12.91 14.64 2.59
CA ASP A 278 -13.72 15.87 2.57
C ASP A 278 -14.90 15.84 1.59
N VAL A 279 -15.11 14.70 0.94
CA VAL A 279 -16.16 14.54 -0.07
C VAL A 279 -17.03 13.32 0.23
N ASP A 280 -18.26 13.33 -0.27
CA ASP A 280 -19.28 12.29 -0.10
C ASP A 280 -19.36 11.30 -1.27
N HIS A 281 -18.25 11.13 -1.98
CA HIS A 281 -18.11 10.18 -3.08
C HIS A 281 -16.72 9.55 -3.06
N GLU A 282 -16.53 8.44 -3.79
CA GLU A 282 -15.26 7.73 -3.81
C GLU A 282 -14.16 8.63 -4.42
N LEU A 283 -13.07 8.82 -3.68
CA LEU A 283 -11.86 9.46 -4.21
C LEU A 283 -11.09 8.48 -5.10
N PRO A 284 -10.53 8.94 -6.24
CA PRO A 284 -9.82 8.05 -7.14
C PRO A 284 -8.61 7.45 -6.43
N MET A 285 -8.40 6.15 -6.65
CA MET A 285 -7.22 5.45 -6.14
C MET A 285 -5.93 6.07 -6.69
N LYS A 286 -4.81 5.88 -5.99
CA LYS A 286 -3.50 6.38 -6.49
C LYS A 286 -3.20 5.80 -7.87
N PRO A 287 -2.65 6.56 -8.83
CA PRO A 287 -2.29 6.06 -10.15
C PRO A 287 -1.45 4.77 -10.10
N ILE A 288 -0.48 4.71 -9.18
CA ILE A 288 0.36 3.52 -8.99
C ILE A 288 -0.42 2.29 -8.50
N THR A 289 -1.52 2.49 -7.77
CA THR A 289 -2.41 1.40 -7.38
C THR A 289 -3.14 0.82 -8.59
N MET A 290 -3.59 1.67 -9.52
CA MET A 290 -4.18 1.20 -10.78
C MET A 290 -3.17 0.44 -11.64
N MET A 291 -1.95 0.97 -11.76
CA MET A 291 -0.87 0.29 -12.48
C MET A 291 -0.56 -1.08 -11.88
N ARG A 292 -0.40 -1.17 -10.54
CA ARG A 292 -0.16 -2.45 -9.86
C ARG A 292 -1.32 -3.42 -10.07
N ASN A 293 -2.57 -2.95 -9.98
CA ASN A 293 -3.74 -3.78 -10.23
C ASN A 293 -3.70 -4.45 -11.62
N ALA A 294 -3.20 -3.74 -12.63
CA ALA A 294 -3.04 -4.26 -13.99
C ALA A 294 -1.87 -5.23 -14.17
N VAL A 295 -0.85 -5.22 -13.29
CA VAL A 295 0.28 -6.17 -13.34
C VAL A 295 -0.15 -7.58 -12.91
N GLY A 296 -1.15 -7.69 -12.04
CA GLY A 296 -1.75 -8.97 -11.63
C GLY A 296 -1.48 -9.39 -10.18
N LYS A 297 -2.10 -10.50 -9.78
CA LYS A 297 -2.15 -10.99 -8.39
C LYS A 297 -0.78 -11.34 -7.82
N GLU A 298 0.13 -11.86 -8.65
CA GLU A 298 1.50 -12.21 -8.26
C GLU A 298 2.31 -11.00 -7.76
N GLN A 299 1.89 -9.78 -8.10
CA GLN A 299 2.55 -8.53 -7.70
C GLN A 299 1.64 -7.66 -6.81
N GLY A 300 0.68 -8.29 -6.11
CA GLY A 300 -0.24 -7.61 -5.18
C GLY A 300 -1.32 -6.76 -5.85
N GLY A 301 -1.56 -6.96 -7.15
CA GLY A 301 -2.64 -6.34 -7.91
C GLY A 301 -3.92 -7.20 -7.95
N SER A 302 -5.06 -6.61 -8.30
CA SER A 302 -6.31 -7.37 -8.49
C SER A 302 -6.38 -8.17 -9.80
N GLY A 303 -5.54 -7.84 -10.79
CA GLY A 303 -5.63 -8.37 -12.16
C GLY A 303 -6.64 -7.62 -13.04
N VAL A 304 -7.22 -6.53 -12.54
CA VAL A 304 -8.15 -5.69 -13.32
C VAL A 304 -7.35 -4.87 -14.34
N PRO A 305 -7.72 -4.90 -15.64
CA PRO A 305 -7.07 -4.10 -16.67
C PRO A 305 -7.09 -2.60 -16.34
N LEU A 306 -6.04 -1.89 -16.77
CA LEU A 306 -5.95 -0.45 -16.57
C LEU A 306 -6.99 0.28 -17.43
N ASP A 307 -7.93 0.98 -16.79
CA ASP A 307 -8.80 1.94 -17.46
C ASP A 307 -8.07 3.28 -17.60
N ARG A 308 -7.99 3.80 -18.83
CA ARG A 308 -7.25 5.02 -19.13
C ARG A 308 -7.93 6.28 -18.57
N ASP A 309 -9.25 6.36 -18.64
CA ASP A 309 -9.99 7.56 -18.25
C ASP A 309 -10.02 7.68 -16.73
N GLU A 310 -10.24 6.57 -16.03
CA GLU A 310 -10.11 6.51 -14.57
C GLU A 310 -8.68 6.82 -14.11
N TYR A 311 -7.67 6.33 -14.85
CA TYR A 311 -6.27 6.66 -14.56
C TYR A 311 -6.00 8.15 -14.69
N MET A 312 -6.54 8.81 -15.71
CA MET A 312 -6.36 10.25 -15.89
C MET A 312 -7.09 11.07 -14.80
N LYS A 313 -8.27 10.63 -14.33
CA LYS A 313 -8.95 11.22 -13.17
C LYS A 313 -8.11 11.09 -11.90
N ALA A 314 -7.52 9.91 -11.69
CA ALA A 314 -6.58 9.69 -10.59
C ALA A 314 -5.37 10.61 -10.70
N VAL A 315 -4.78 10.76 -11.88
CA VAL A 315 -3.63 11.67 -12.08
C VAL A 315 -4.00 13.11 -11.75
N GLU A 316 -5.17 13.61 -12.19
CA GLU A 316 -5.56 14.99 -11.93
C GLU A 316 -5.73 15.28 -10.44
N TYR A 317 -6.37 14.36 -9.71
CA TYR A 317 -6.52 14.47 -8.27
C TYR A 317 -5.17 14.37 -7.55
N TRP A 318 -4.41 13.31 -7.82
CA TRP A 318 -3.15 13.03 -7.13
C TRP A 318 -2.00 13.93 -7.56
N ARG A 319 -2.09 14.66 -8.68
CA ARG A 319 -1.11 15.71 -9.03
C ARG A 319 -1.04 16.77 -7.94
N ASN A 320 -2.18 17.11 -7.35
CA ASN A 320 -2.36 18.20 -6.40
C ASN A 320 -2.50 17.73 -4.95
N HIS A 321 -2.37 16.43 -4.66
CA HIS A 321 -2.49 15.87 -3.32
C HIS A 321 -1.37 14.87 -3.04
N ALA A 322 -0.95 14.80 -1.78
CA ALA A 322 -0.06 13.74 -1.31
C ALA A 322 -0.55 13.22 0.04
N VAL A 323 -0.31 11.92 0.27
CA VAL A 323 -0.60 11.31 1.56
C VAL A 323 0.36 11.82 2.63
N ILE A 324 -0.07 11.72 3.88
CA ILE A 324 0.76 11.93 5.05
C ILE A 324 1.30 10.57 5.48
N LYS A 325 2.61 10.50 5.75
CA LYS A 325 3.24 9.30 6.31
C LYS A 325 3.82 9.62 7.68
N LYS A 326 3.52 8.75 8.64
CA LYS A 326 4.15 8.79 9.96
C LYS A 326 5.63 8.45 9.82
N MET A 327 6.50 9.30 10.38
CA MET A 327 7.96 9.15 10.34
C MET A 327 8.52 9.14 11.75
#